data_AF-A0A972GPK3-F1
#
_entry.id   AF-A0A972GPK3-F1
#
_cell.length_a   1.000
_cell.length_b   1.000
_cell.length_c   1.000
_cell.angle_alpha   90.00
_cell.angle_beta   90.00
_cell.angle_gamma   90.00
#
_symmetry.space_group_name_H-M   'P 1'
#
loop_
_entity.id
_entity.type
_entity.pdbx_description
1 polymer ?
#
loop_
_entity_poly.entity_id
_entity_poly.type
_entity_poly.pdbx_seq_one_letter_code
_entity_poly.pdbx_strand_id
1 'polypeptide(L)'
;MMMTNNLRLPQLLEPLFDYPIRDTSICLGDDGYYYLTGTTGAPDWWAVTGDIQVWKSVDLIQWSPVITEPRRRSIVWNVDRDGTWQKETGLRDGVPFRPLWAPEIHSIKGTFWLTYSIPRLGNGLLKSISGRAEGPYVDAIAVNSPLSPHIDASLFEDDDGAVYFLCDNGKIARMNEDMTGLAEELRLLCPANAEHVGFEGTFLFKALGRYHLAGAEFIDGDYHCFVASSEHVYGPYGDRYLAVPYGGHNMFFQDKDGQWWSTFFGNDSNAPFRERPAILKVEFDEDLRIRPAVILSDQD
;
A
#
# COMPACT_ATOMS: atom_id res chain seq x y z
N MET A 1 -15.17 20.54 19.52
CA MET A 1 -14.09 21.43 19.04
C MET A 1 -12.78 20.83 19.53
N MET A 2 -12.28 19.81 18.81
CA MET A 2 -11.00 19.20 19.14
C MET A 2 -9.90 20.13 18.63
N MET A 3 -8.96 20.48 19.51
CA MET A 3 -7.75 21.17 19.10
C MET A 3 -6.93 20.21 18.24
N THR A 4 -6.98 20.39 16.92
CA THR A 4 -5.97 19.87 16.02
C THR A 4 -4.68 20.61 16.35
N ASN A 5 -3.83 20.04 17.21
CA ASN A 5 -2.42 20.42 17.19
C ASN A 5 -1.99 20.33 15.73
N ASN A 6 -1.50 21.45 15.17
CA ASN A 6 -1.20 21.60 13.75
C ASN A 6 -0.13 20.59 13.32
N LEU A 7 -0.53 19.35 13.01
CA LEU A 7 0.32 18.37 12.37
C LEU A 7 0.70 18.95 11.01
N ARG A 8 1.98 19.22 10.83
CA ARG A 8 2.54 19.71 9.56
C ARG A 8 3.55 18.70 9.08
N LEU A 9 3.60 18.50 7.77
CA LEU A 9 4.69 17.76 7.16
C LEU A 9 6.02 18.48 7.44
N PRO A 10 7.12 17.75 7.63
CA PRO A 10 8.44 18.36 7.73
C PRO A 10 8.76 19.16 6.46
N GLN A 11 9.57 20.20 6.61
CA GLN A 11 9.78 21.23 5.58
C GLN A 11 10.50 20.72 4.31
N LEU A 12 11.02 19.49 4.30
CA LEU A 12 11.76 18.87 3.20
C LEU A 12 11.26 17.44 2.92
N LEU A 13 10.00 17.29 2.49
CA LEU A 13 9.52 16.06 1.86
C LEU A 13 9.75 16.18 0.35
N GLU A 14 10.51 15.25 -0.23
CA GLU A 14 10.86 15.24 -1.65
C GLU A 14 10.55 13.88 -2.29
N PRO A 15 10.24 13.85 -3.61
CA PRO A 15 10.15 12.61 -4.36
C PRO A 15 11.44 11.77 -4.31
N LEU A 16 11.28 10.45 -4.20
CA LEU A 16 12.39 9.48 -4.30
C LEU A 16 13.09 9.53 -5.67
N PHE A 17 12.32 9.71 -6.75
CA PHE A 17 12.80 9.87 -8.12
C PHE A 17 11.68 10.44 -9.01
N ASP A 18 12.07 11.02 -10.16
CA ASP A 18 11.11 11.59 -11.11
C ASP A 18 10.50 10.52 -12.02
N TYR A 19 9.50 9.81 -11.50
CA TYR A 19 8.62 8.96 -12.29
C TYR A 19 7.22 9.01 -11.68
N PRO A 20 6.16 9.13 -12.50
CA PRO A 20 4.81 9.25 -11.97
C PRO A 20 4.34 7.92 -11.37
N ILE A 21 4.07 7.91 -10.07
CA ILE A 21 3.55 6.76 -9.31
C ILE A 21 2.54 7.28 -8.29
N ARG A 22 1.39 6.61 -8.20
CA ARG A 22 0.41 6.77 -7.11
C ARG A 22 0.41 5.52 -6.24
N ASP A 23 -0.19 5.59 -5.05
CA ASP A 23 -0.44 4.42 -4.19
C ASP A 23 0.87 3.65 -3.90
N THR A 24 1.88 4.38 -3.43
CA THR A 24 3.25 3.87 -3.31
C THR A 24 3.36 2.83 -2.22
N SER A 25 3.89 1.65 -2.58
CA SER A 25 4.17 0.54 -1.67
C SER A 25 5.65 0.23 -1.65
N ILE A 26 6.22 0.03 -0.45
CA ILE A 26 7.61 -0.37 -0.22
C ILE A 26 7.67 -1.53 0.80
N CYS A 27 8.43 -2.58 0.48
CA CYS A 27 8.83 -3.59 1.47
C CYS A 27 10.35 -3.80 1.50
N LEU A 28 10.88 -4.23 2.64
CA LEU A 28 12.24 -4.78 2.75
C LEU A 28 12.19 -6.28 2.46
N GLY A 29 12.99 -6.75 1.50
CA GLY A 29 13.16 -8.17 1.23
C GLY A 29 14.24 -8.81 2.09
N ASP A 30 14.16 -10.13 2.26
CA ASP A 30 15.13 -10.93 3.02
C ASP A 30 16.56 -10.86 2.46
N ASP A 31 16.72 -10.46 1.19
CA ASP A 31 18.01 -10.25 0.54
C ASP A 31 18.62 -8.86 0.80
N GLY A 32 17.96 -8.06 1.64
CA GLY A 32 18.45 -6.75 2.07
C GLY A 32 18.20 -5.63 1.08
N TYR A 33 17.39 -5.83 0.03
CA TYR A 33 16.93 -4.75 -0.84
C TYR A 33 15.54 -4.26 -0.40
N TYR A 34 15.32 -2.97 -0.52
CA TYR A 34 13.98 -2.40 -0.53
C TYR A 34 13.40 -2.52 -1.92
N TYR A 35 12.10 -2.79 -2.01
CA TYR A 35 11.37 -2.91 -3.26
C TYR A 35 10.18 -1.98 -3.27
N LEU A 36 9.95 -1.31 -4.38
CA LEU A 36 8.88 -0.33 -4.55
C LEU A 36 7.99 -0.71 -5.73
N THR A 37 6.69 -0.58 -5.55
CA THR A 37 5.68 -0.60 -6.60
C THR A 37 4.64 0.49 -6.34
N GLY A 38 3.72 0.69 -7.28
CA GLY A 38 2.54 1.53 -7.11
C GLY A 38 1.76 1.59 -8.42
N THR A 39 0.69 2.37 -8.43
CA THR A 39 -0.11 2.58 -9.64
C THR A 39 0.73 3.31 -10.68
N THR A 40 0.86 2.71 -11.86
CA THR A 40 1.55 3.27 -13.04
C THR A 40 0.56 3.44 -14.20
N GLY A 41 0.94 4.20 -15.25
CA GLY A 41 0.05 4.44 -16.41
C GLY A 41 -0.27 5.90 -16.70
N ALA A 42 0.50 6.83 -16.11
CA ALA A 42 0.43 8.24 -16.45
C ALA A 42 0.46 8.49 -17.97
N PRO A 43 -0.21 9.55 -18.46
CA PRO A 43 -0.98 10.53 -17.68
C PRO A 43 -2.43 10.12 -17.38
N ASP A 44 -2.89 8.94 -17.83
CA ASP A 44 -4.28 8.51 -17.67
C ASP A 44 -4.40 7.23 -16.84
N TRP A 45 -4.42 7.44 -15.52
CA TRP A 45 -4.56 6.40 -14.50
C TRP A 45 -5.89 5.64 -14.59
N TRP A 46 -6.87 6.18 -15.31
CA TRP A 46 -8.20 5.62 -15.43
C TRP A 46 -8.49 5.00 -16.80
N ALA A 47 -7.50 4.94 -17.69
CA ALA A 47 -7.59 4.25 -18.96
C ALA A 47 -7.39 2.73 -18.82
N VAL A 48 -7.20 2.06 -19.95
CA VAL A 48 -6.73 0.67 -19.99
C VAL A 48 -5.24 0.66 -19.66
N THR A 49 -4.90 0.20 -18.46
CA THR A 49 -3.53 -0.03 -18.00
C THR A 49 -3.39 -1.50 -17.56
N GLY A 50 -2.20 -1.96 -17.22
CA GLY A 50 -2.05 -3.36 -16.81
C GLY A 50 -0.66 -3.78 -16.40
N ASP A 51 0.29 -2.86 -16.30
CA ASP A 51 1.65 -3.16 -15.88
C ASP A 51 1.76 -3.06 -14.36
N ILE A 52 2.31 -4.10 -13.74
CA ILE A 52 2.90 -3.99 -12.40
C ILE A 52 4.39 -3.78 -12.57
N GLN A 53 4.87 -2.64 -12.06
CA GLN A 53 6.25 -2.20 -12.17
C GLN A 53 6.92 -2.21 -10.80
N VAL A 54 8.13 -2.79 -10.71
CA VAL A 54 8.89 -2.88 -9.48
C VAL A 54 10.28 -2.28 -9.65
N TRP A 55 10.69 -1.49 -8.66
CA TRP A 55 12.03 -0.95 -8.50
C TRP A 55 12.67 -1.49 -7.23
N LYS A 56 14.00 -1.47 -7.15
CA LYS A 56 14.76 -1.80 -5.95
C LYS A 56 15.78 -0.74 -5.57
N SER A 57 16.06 -0.66 -4.29
CA SER A 57 17.07 0.20 -3.68
C SER A 57 17.76 -0.53 -2.54
N VAL A 58 19.03 -0.22 -2.30
CA VAL A 58 19.76 -0.69 -1.10
C VAL A 58 19.70 0.31 0.05
N ASP A 59 19.39 1.57 -0.23
CA ASP A 59 19.60 2.71 0.65
C ASP A 59 18.37 3.64 0.77
N LEU A 60 17.25 3.28 0.12
CA LEU A 60 16.03 4.10 -0.04
C LEU A 60 16.25 5.40 -0.83
N ILE A 61 17.46 5.66 -1.33
CA ILE A 61 17.83 6.90 -2.03
C ILE A 61 17.90 6.62 -3.53
N GLN A 62 18.71 5.65 -3.94
CA GLN A 62 18.89 5.30 -5.35
C GLN A 62 18.02 4.12 -5.72
N TRP A 63 17.13 4.34 -6.70
CA TRP A 63 16.18 3.35 -7.18
C TRP A 63 16.52 2.89 -8.59
N SER A 64 16.42 1.59 -8.84
CA SER A 64 16.70 0.96 -10.13
C SER A 64 15.64 -0.08 -10.47
N PRO A 65 15.35 -0.34 -11.76
CA PRO A 65 14.44 -1.41 -12.13
C PRO A 65 14.92 -2.79 -11.62
N VAL A 66 14.00 -3.65 -11.18
CA VAL A 66 14.40 -4.96 -10.62
C VAL A 66 15.03 -5.89 -11.65
N ILE A 67 14.54 -5.86 -12.90
CA ILE A 67 15.13 -6.63 -14.01
C ILE A 67 16.16 -5.73 -14.69
N THR A 68 17.44 -6.09 -14.62
CA THR A 68 18.52 -5.32 -15.28
C THR A 68 19.06 -5.98 -16.53
N GLU A 69 18.84 -7.29 -16.69
CA GLU A 69 19.33 -8.12 -17.80
C GLU A 69 18.20 -8.92 -18.45
N PRO A 70 18.22 -9.13 -19.78
CA PRO A 70 19.15 -8.52 -20.75
C PRO A 70 18.84 -7.04 -21.02
N ARG A 71 17.77 -6.50 -20.44
CA ARG A 71 17.36 -5.10 -20.54
C ARG A 71 16.78 -4.62 -19.23
N ARG A 72 17.08 -3.38 -18.86
CA ARG A 72 16.46 -2.70 -17.72
C ARG A 72 14.95 -2.61 -17.91
N ARG A 73 14.17 -3.23 -17.01
CA ARG A 73 12.71 -3.25 -17.00
C ARG A 73 12.21 -3.25 -15.56
N SER A 74 11.21 -2.42 -15.31
CA SER A 74 10.45 -2.41 -14.07
C SER A 74 9.24 -3.35 -14.16
N ILE A 75 8.68 -3.57 -15.35
CA ILE A 75 7.50 -4.42 -15.54
C ILE A 75 7.81 -5.89 -15.20
N VAL A 76 7.23 -6.39 -14.12
CA VAL A 76 7.37 -7.79 -13.67
C VAL A 76 6.18 -8.65 -14.08
N TRP A 77 5.00 -8.04 -14.24
CA TRP A 77 3.77 -8.70 -14.65
C TRP A 77 2.91 -7.75 -15.48
N ASN A 78 2.18 -8.29 -16.47
CA ASN A 78 1.27 -7.50 -17.30
C ASN A 78 -0.04 -8.26 -17.56
N VAL A 79 -1.18 -7.58 -17.44
CA VAL A 79 -2.51 -8.19 -17.63
C VAL A 79 -2.68 -8.86 -18.99
N ASP A 80 -2.26 -8.21 -20.08
CA ASP A 80 -2.47 -8.73 -21.43
C ASP A 80 -1.57 -9.94 -21.71
N ARG A 81 -0.33 -9.90 -21.20
CA ARG A 81 0.67 -10.97 -21.33
C ARG A 81 0.32 -12.18 -20.47
N ASP A 82 0.07 -11.96 -19.18
CA ASP A 82 0.07 -13.00 -18.15
C ASP A 82 -1.29 -13.22 -17.50
N GLY A 83 -2.21 -12.25 -17.60
CA GLY A 83 -3.51 -12.31 -16.95
C GLY A 83 -4.42 -13.41 -17.49
N THR A 84 -5.44 -13.73 -16.69
CA THR A 84 -6.50 -14.69 -16.97
C THR A 84 -7.85 -13.99 -16.88
N TRP A 85 -8.50 -13.97 -15.71
CA TRP A 85 -9.80 -13.33 -15.47
C TRP A 85 -9.74 -11.80 -15.57
N GLN A 86 -8.55 -11.23 -15.45
CA GLN A 86 -8.27 -9.81 -15.47
C GLN A 86 -8.41 -9.19 -16.87
N LYS A 87 -8.39 -9.98 -17.95
CA LYS A 87 -8.15 -9.49 -19.32
C LYS A 87 -9.30 -8.70 -19.93
N GLU A 88 -10.53 -8.97 -19.51
CA GLU A 88 -11.70 -8.35 -20.13
C GLU A 88 -11.71 -6.85 -19.90
N THR A 89 -11.77 -6.09 -21.00
CA THR A 89 -11.84 -4.63 -20.92
C THR A 89 -13.30 -4.21 -20.88
N GLY A 90 -13.70 -3.60 -19.76
CA GLY A 90 -15.04 -3.06 -19.57
C GLY A 90 -15.20 -1.68 -20.22
N LEU A 91 -16.35 -1.07 -19.97
CA LEU A 91 -16.63 0.32 -20.32
C LEU A 91 -16.94 1.14 -19.07
N ARG A 92 -16.48 2.39 -19.06
CA ARG A 92 -16.91 3.42 -18.12
C ARG A 92 -17.28 4.66 -18.94
N ASP A 93 -18.50 5.15 -18.81
CA ASP A 93 -19.01 6.30 -19.59
C ASP A 93 -18.82 6.16 -21.11
N GLY A 94 -18.93 4.91 -21.61
CA GLY A 94 -18.80 4.59 -23.03
C GLY A 94 -17.36 4.48 -23.56
N VAL A 95 -16.34 4.64 -22.70
CA VAL A 95 -14.92 4.47 -23.07
C VAL A 95 -14.32 3.20 -22.46
N PRO A 96 -13.34 2.55 -23.13
CA PRO A 96 -12.62 1.40 -22.58
C PRO A 96 -12.02 1.68 -21.19
N PHE A 97 -12.30 0.79 -20.24
CA PHE A 97 -11.94 0.95 -18.83
C PHE A 97 -11.47 -0.38 -18.25
N ARG A 98 -10.17 -0.47 -17.96
CA ARG A 98 -9.53 -1.59 -17.26
C ARG A 98 -8.20 -1.11 -16.67
N PRO A 99 -8.20 -0.20 -15.70
CA PRO A 99 -6.96 0.19 -15.07
C PRO A 99 -6.52 -0.87 -14.05
N LEU A 100 -5.21 -0.97 -13.82
CA LEU A 100 -4.63 -1.69 -12.69
C LEU A 100 -4.24 -0.68 -11.62
N TRP A 101 -4.84 -0.80 -10.44
CA TRP A 101 -4.68 0.15 -9.33
C TRP A 101 -4.11 -0.50 -8.08
N ALA A 102 -3.42 0.35 -7.32
CA ALA A 102 -2.92 0.11 -5.98
C ALA A 102 -2.23 -1.25 -5.81
N PRO A 103 -1.22 -1.58 -6.66
CA PRO A 103 -0.43 -2.76 -6.39
C PRO A 103 0.43 -2.54 -5.15
N GLU A 104 0.45 -3.50 -4.24
CA GLU A 104 1.41 -3.54 -3.13
C GLU A 104 2.38 -4.71 -3.30
N ILE A 105 3.61 -4.55 -2.80
CA ILE A 105 4.62 -5.59 -2.77
C ILE A 105 4.90 -6.02 -1.32
N HIS A 106 4.88 -7.33 -1.08
CA HIS A 106 5.11 -7.91 0.24
C HIS A 106 6.14 -9.03 0.16
N SER A 107 7.12 -9.02 1.07
CA SER A 107 8.04 -10.14 1.31
C SER A 107 7.55 -10.89 2.54
N ILE A 108 6.77 -11.96 2.35
CA ILE A 108 6.18 -12.76 3.43
C ILE A 108 6.29 -14.25 3.09
N LYS A 109 6.44 -15.09 4.13
CA LYS A 109 6.59 -16.54 3.97
C LYS A 109 7.69 -16.95 2.96
N GLY A 110 8.81 -16.23 2.93
CA GLY A 110 9.99 -16.54 2.12
C GLY A 110 9.82 -16.33 0.60
N THR A 111 8.84 -15.55 0.16
CA THR A 111 8.68 -15.15 -1.25
C THR A 111 8.06 -13.76 -1.37
N PHE A 112 8.01 -13.24 -2.59
CA PHE A 112 7.34 -11.99 -2.92
C PHE A 112 5.92 -12.23 -3.40
N TRP A 113 5.02 -11.39 -2.90
CA TRP A 113 3.62 -11.33 -3.28
C TRP A 113 3.28 -9.95 -3.81
N LEU A 114 2.41 -9.90 -4.81
CA LEU A 114 1.87 -8.66 -5.34
C LEU A 114 0.35 -8.69 -5.23
N THR A 115 -0.22 -7.81 -4.42
CA THR A 115 -1.65 -7.50 -4.51
C THR A 115 -1.85 -6.48 -5.61
N TYR A 116 -3.08 -6.36 -6.11
CA TYR A 116 -3.52 -5.28 -6.98
C TYR A 116 -5.06 -5.30 -7.06
N SER A 117 -5.64 -4.26 -7.67
CA SER A 117 -7.06 -4.22 -7.97
C SER A 117 -7.32 -3.84 -9.43
N ILE A 118 -8.41 -4.38 -9.98
CA ILE A 118 -9.04 -3.88 -11.20
C ILE A 118 -10.43 -3.41 -10.80
N PRO A 119 -10.71 -2.09 -10.78
CA PRO A 119 -11.99 -1.56 -10.33
C PRO A 119 -13.14 -2.11 -11.17
N ARG A 120 -14.26 -2.40 -10.50
CA ARG A 120 -15.46 -3.09 -11.06
C ARG A 120 -15.25 -4.59 -11.36
N LEU A 121 -14.06 -5.13 -11.11
CA LEU A 121 -13.78 -6.55 -11.25
C LEU A 121 -13.37 -7.15 -9.90
N GLY A 122 -12.29 -6.67 -9.30
CA GLY A 122 -11.89 -7.07 -7.95
C GLY A 122 -10.38 -7.10 -7.72
N ASN A 123 -9.99 -7.67 -6.58
CA ASN A 123 -8.60 -7.81 -6.17
C ASN A 123 -7.96 -9.09 -6.69
N GLY A 124 -6.68 -9.01 -7.08
CA GLY A 124 -5.84 -10.16 -7.40
C GLY A 124 -4.67 -10.30 -6.44
N LEU A 125 -4.10 -11.51 -6.41
CA LEU A 125 -2.89 -11.83 -5.66
C LEU A 125 -1.95 -12.63 -6.55
N LEU A 126 -0.74 -12.13 -6.76
CA LEU A 126 0.30 -12.82 -7.51
C LEU A 126 1.38 -13.34 -6.56
N LYS A 127 1.93 -14.50 -6.89
CA LYS A 127 3.06 -15.12 -6.20
C LYS A 127 4.28 -15.15 -7.10
N SER A 128 5.44 -14.72 -6.59
CA SER A 128 6.71 -15.02 -7.23
C SER A 128 7.05 -16.50 -7.04
N ILE A 129 7.22 -17.22 -8.15
CA ILE A 129 7.56 -18.66 -8.10
C ILE A 129 9.07 -18.90 -7.96
N SER A 130 9.89 -17.87 -8.18
CA SER A 130 11.34 -17.93 -7.98
C SER A 130 11.77 -17.56 -6.56
N GLY A 131 10.87 -16.98 -5.75
CA GLY A 131 11.23 -16.36 -4.48
C GLY A 131 11.88 -14.98 -4.62
N ARG A 132 11.97 -14.43 -5.84
CA ARG A 132 12.64 -13.15 -6.13
C ARG A 132 11.64 -12.08 -6.55
N ALA A 133 11.90 -10.82 -6.24
CA ALA A 133 11.06 -9.69 -6.66
C ALA A 133 11.02 -9.49 -8.19
N GLU A 134 12.01 -10.03 -8.92
CA GLU A 134 12.00 -10.05 -10.38
C GLU A 134 10.92 -11.01 -10.96
N GLY A 135 10.30 -11.85 -10.13
CA GLY A 135 9.38 -12.89 -10.58
C GLY A 135 10.10 -14.12 -11.18
N PRO A 136 9.46 -14.90 -12.07
CA PRO A 136 8.15 -14.63 -12.65
C PRO A 136 7.00 -14.76 -11.64
N TYR A 137 5.94 -14.00 -11.90
CA TYR A 137 4.73 -13.97 -11.07
C TYR A 137 3.60 -14.76 -11.73
N VAL A 138 2.86 -15.52 -10.93
CA VAL A 138 1.65 -16.24 -11.34
C VAL A 138 0.48 -15.88 -10.43
N ASP A 139 -0.75 -15.98 -10.93
CA ASP A 139 -1.94 -15.85 -10.09
C ASP A 139 -1.90 -16.91 -8.99
N ALA A 140 -2.03 -16.46 -7.74
CA ALA A 140 -2.01 -17.33 -6.57
C ALA A 140 -3.40 -17.89 -6.24
N ILE A 141 -4.46 -17.25 -6.73
CA ILE A 141 -5.84 -17.61 -6.37
C ILE A 141 -6.24 -18.86 -7.14
N ALA A 142 -6.70 -19.89 -6.41
CA ALA A 142 -7.00 -21.19 -7.00
C ALA A 142 -8.19 -21.16 -7.97
N VAL A 143 -9.16 -20.28 -7.71
CA VAL A 143 -10.29 -20.03 -8.60
C VAL A 143 -9.88 -18.94 -9.57
N ASN A 144 -10.18 -19.12 -10.86
CA ASN A 144 -9.93 -18.11 -11.89
C ASN A 144 -10.94 -16.95 -11.78
N SER A 145 -10.88 -16.24 -10.66
CA SER A 145 -11.77 -15.15 -10.24
C SER A 145 -11.04 -14.23 -9.26
N PRO A 146 -11.48 -12.97 -9.11
CA PRO A 146 -10.96 -12.09 -8.08
C PRO A 146 -11.13 -12.69 -6.68
N LEU A 147 -10.19 -12.37 -5.78
CA LEU A 147 -10.24 -12.77 -4.37
C LEU A 147 -11.37 -12.04 -3.61
N SER A 148 -11.66 -10.81 -4.02
CA SER A 148 -12.70 -9.97 -3.46
C SER A 148 -13.25 -9.03 -4.54
N PRO A 149 -14.52 -8.58 -4.47
CA PRO A 149 -15.08 -7.62 -5.42
C PRO A 149 -14.66 -6.16 -5.16
N HIS A 150 -13.80 -5.92 -4.15
CA HIS A 150 -13.38 -4.60 -3.72
C HIS A 150 -12.10 -4.11 -4.44
N ILE A 151 -11.62 -2.94 -4.01
CA ILE A 151 -10.37 -2.32 -4.47
C ILE A 151 -9.31 -2.35 -3.36
N ASP A 152 -8.10 -1.89 -3.68
CA ASP A 152 -7.03 -1.57 -2.73
C ASP A 152 -6.67 -2.71 -1.78
N ALA A 153 -6.04 -3.75 -2.32
CA ALA A 153 -5.67 -4.93 -1.55
C ALA A 153 -4.31 -4.80 -0.88
N SER A 154 -4.21 -5.30 0.34
CA SER A 154 -2.96 -5.38 1.11
C SER A 154 -2.87 -6.72 1.86
N LEU A 155 -1.67 -7.05 2.35
CA LEU A 155 -1.39 -8.23 3.18
C LEU A 155 -0.72 -7.84 4.49
N PHE A 156 -1.08 -8.54 5.56
CA PHE A 156 -0.43 -8.46 6.86
C PHE A 156 -0.10 -9.87 7.37
N GLU A 157 1.18 -10.14 7.67
CA GLU A 157 1.61 -11.36 8.36
C GLU A 157 1.77 -11.05 9.86
N ASP A 158 1.07 -11.79 10.72
CA ASP A 158 1.14 -11.63 12.17
C ASP A 158 2.23 -12.54 12.77
N ASP A 159 2.52 -12.35 14.05
CA ASP A 159 3.63 -13.03 14.75
C ASP A 159 3.46 -14.57 14.80
N ASP A 160 2.23 -15.08 14.66
CA ASP A 160 1.93 -16.51 14.62
C ASP A 160 2.04 -17.13 13.22
N GLY A 161 2.41 -16.32 12.21
CA GLY A 161 2.52 -16.72 10.80
C GLY A 161 1.17 -16.76 10.07
N ALA A 162 0.07 -16.36 10.71
CA ALA A 162 -1.19 -16.15 10.01
C ALA A 162 -1.07 -14.92 9.11
N VAL A 163 -1.61 -15.04 7.89
CA VAL A 163 -1.67 -13.92 6.95
C VAL A 163 -3.10 -13.46 6.81
N TYR A 164 -3.28 -12.14 6.84
CA TYR A 164 -4.54 -11.47 6.67
C TYR A 164 -4.52 -10.69 5.37
N PHE A 165 -5.61 -10.85 4.61
CA PHE A 165 -5.92 -10.04 3.45
C PHE A 165 -6.75 -8.84 3.91
N LEU A 166 -6.35 -7.65 3.45
CA LEU A 166 -7.08 -6.42 3.63
C LEU A 166 -7.55 -5.87 2.30
N CYS A 167 -8.69 -5.18 2.30
CA CYS A 167 -9.15 -4.42 1.15
C CYS A 167 -10.00 -3.21 1.54
N ASP A 168 -10.21 -2.32 0.57
CA ASP A 168 -11.19 -1.24 0.64
C ASP A 168 -10.93 -0.30 1.84
N ASN A 169 -11.93 -0.14 2.70
CA ASN A 169 -12.02 0.85 3.77
C ASN A 169 -11.78 0.28 5.18
N GLY A 170 -11.06 -0.84 5.30
CA GLY A 170 -10.82 -1.52 6.59
C GLY A 170 -11.32 -2.96 6.63
N LYS A 171 -11.66 -3.55 5.47
CA LYS A 171 -12.13 -4.94 5.44
C LYS A 171 -10.96 -5.89 5.59
N ILE A 172 -11.13 -6.90 6.44
CA ILE A 172 -10.11 -7.91 6.72
C ILE A 172 -10.70 -9.32 6.65
N ALA A 173 -9.92 -10.27 6.15
CA ALA A 173 -10.16 -11.69 6.28
C ALA A 173 -8.83 -12.43 6.37
N ARG A 174 -8.76 -13.46 7.21
CA ARG A 174 -7.61 -14.37 7.24
C ARG A 174 -7.51 -15.15 5.93
N MET A 175 -6.31 -15.26 5.37
CA MET A 175 -5.99 -16.13 4.24
C MET A 175 -5.92 -17.60 4.68
N ASN A 176 -6.16 -18.53 3.76
CA ASN A 176 -5.84 -19.95 3.99
C ASN A 176 -4.32 -20.17 4.01
N GLU A 177 -3.88 -21.31 4.57
CA GLU A 177 -2.46 -21.58 4.82
C GLU A 177 -1.60 -21.58 3.54
N ASP A 178 -2.18 -22.01 2.42
CA ASP A 178 -1.55 -22.10 1.11
C ASP A 178 -1.63 -20.78 0.29
N MET A 179 -2.26 -19.73 0.83
CA MET A 179 -2.39 -18.40 0.22
C MET A 179 -3.14 -18.40 -1.12
N THR A 180 -4.12 -19.29 -1.28
CA THR A 180 -4.91 -19.47 -2.51
C THR A 180 -6.35 -18.93 -2.40
N GLY A 181 -6.75 -18.46 -1.23
CA GLY A 181 -8.08 -17.90 -0.97
C GLY A 181 -8.26 -17.43 0.48
N LEU A 182 -9.44 -16.90 0.78
CA LEU A 182 -9.82 -16.50 2.14
C LEU A 182 -10.28 -17.71 2.96
N ALA A 183 -9.85 -17.78 4.22
CA ALA A 183 -10.26 -18.78 5.20
C ALA A 183 -11.53 -18.37 5.99
N GLU A 184 -12.00 -17.14 5.79
CA GLU A 184 -13.18 -16.57 6.44
C GLU A 184 -13.79 -15.44 5.60
N GLU A 185 -15.01 -15.05 5.94
CA GLU A 185 -15.69 -13.90 5.33
C GLU A 185 -15.01 -12.58 5.72
N LEU A 186 -15.01 -11.63 4.79
CA LEU A 186 -14.57 -10.26 5.04
C LEU A 186 -15.43 -9.60 6.11
N ARG A 187 -14.77 -8.98 7.09
CA ARG A 187 -15.42 -8.12 8.09
C ARG A 187 -14.77 -6.75 8.11
N LEU A 188 -15.58 -5.71 8.33
CA LEU A 188 -15.10 -4.34 8.45
C LEU A 188 -14.54 -4.10 9.86
N LEU A 189 -13.33 -3.56 9.94
CA LEU A 189 -12.76 -3.02 11.17
C LEU A 189 -13.14 -1.55 11.32
N CYS A 190 -13.88 -1.21 12.37
CA CYS A 190 -14.36 0.15 12.62
C CYS A 190 -13.59 0.77 13.80
N PRO A 191 -13.08 2.01 13.66
CA PRO A 191 -12.65 2.83 14.79
C PRO A 191 -13.83 3.15 15.73
N ALA A 192 -13.54 3.50 16.98
CA ALA A 192 -14.58 3.82 17.97
C ALA A 192 -15.36 5.12 17.66
N ASN A 193 -14.78 6.03 16.88
CA ASN A 193 -15.32 7.37 16.59
C ASN A 193 -15.68 7.61 15.11
N ALA A 194 -15.67 6.57 14.26
CA ALA A 194 -15.98 6.68 12.84
C ALA A 194 -16.51 5.36 12.27
N GLU A 195 -17.27 5.41 11.18
CA GLU A 195 -17.80 4.20 10.52
C GLU A 195 -16.70 3.33 9.88
N HIS A 196 -15.59 3.96 9.47
CA HIS A 196 -14.42 3.33 8.88
C HIS A 196 -13.16 4.13 9.22
N VAL A 197 -12.00 3.50 9.10
CA VAL A 197 -10.70 4.16 9.34
C VAL A 197 -10.41 5.26 8.30
N GLY A 198 -10.82 5.02 7.06
CA GLY A 198 -10.72 5.91 5.90
C GLY A 198 -11.63 5.40 4.77
N PHE A 199 -11.81 6.20 3.74
CA PHE A 199 -12.54 5.88 2.52
C PHE A 199 -11.97 4.67 1.76
N GLU A 200 -10.64 4.56 1.62
CA GLU A 200 -9.97 3.49 0.84
C GLU A 200 -8.50 3.28 1.28
N GLY A 201 -7.71 2.50 0.51
CA GLY A 201 -6.25 2.40 0.68
C GLY A 201 -5.80 1.88 2.05
N THR A 202 -6.46 0.83 2.53
CA THR A 202 -6.23 0.33 3.90
C THR A 202 -4.93 -0.46 4.02
N PHE A 203 -4.16 -0.15 5.07
CA PHE A 203 -2.95 -0.89 5.43
C PHE A 203 -2.94 -1.26 6.92
N LEU A 204 -2.53 -2.49 7.25
CA LEU A 204 -2.42 -2.96 8.63
C LEU A 204 -0.98 -3.38 8.92
N PHE A 205 -0.48 -2.93 10.06
CA PHE A 205 0.83 -3.33 10.55
C PHE A 205 0.85 -3.42 12.07
N LYS A 206 1.86 -4.10 12.60
CA LYS A 206 2.07 -4.25 14.04
C LYS A 206 3.30 -3.47 14.46
N ALA A 207 3.13 -2.61 15.46
CA ALA A 207 4.22 -1.83 16.05
C ALA A 207 3.97 -1.60 17.53
N LEU A 208 5.02 -1.75 18.35
CA LEU A 208 4.98 -1.48 19.79
C LEU A 208 3.86 -2.28 20.50
N GLY A 209 3.67 -3.55 20.09
CA GLY A 209 2.68 -4.45 20.67
C GLY A 209 1.23 -4.17 20.27
N ARG A 210 1.00 -3.29 19.29
CA ARG A 210 -0.34 -2.90 18.82
C ARG A 210 -0.50 -3.08 17.32
N TYR A 211 -1.73 -3.37 16.90
CA TYR A 211 -2.16 -3.36 15.52
C TYR A 211 -2.60 -1.95 15.16
N HIS A 212 -2.04 -1.40 14.09
CA HIS A 212 -2.33 -0.06 13.58
C HIS A 212 -2.98 -0.21 12.21
N LEU A 213 -4.26 0.12 12.14
CA LEU A 213 -5.03 0.14 10.91
C LEU A 213 -4.99 1.56 10.35
N ALA A 214 -4.43 1.71 9.16
CA ALA A 214 -4.38 2.96 8.42
C ALA A 214 -5.39 2.94 7.26
N GLY A 215 -5.89 4.11 6.88
CA GLY A 215 -6.68 4.28 5.67
C GLY A 215 -6.70 5.73 5.20
N ALA A 216 -6.98 5.90 3.91
CA ALA A 216 -7.03 7.19 3.26
C ALA A 216 -8.40 7.85 3.41
N GLU A 217 -8.49 9.14 3.70
CA GLU A 217 -9.76 9.86 3.83
C GLU A 217 -9.69 11.23 3.15
N PHE A 218 -10.79 11.63 2.53
CA PHE A 218 -10.94 13.00 2.04
C PHE A 218 -11.57 13.90 3.10
N ILE A 219 -10.87 14.97 3.48
CA ILE A 219 -11.41 16.04 4.33
C ILE A 219 -11.23 17.35 3.58
N ASP A 220 -12.33 18.04 3.28
CA ASP A 220 -12.34 19.34 2.58
C ASP A 220 -11.54 19.36 1.24
N GLY A 221 -11.41 18.20 0.59
CA GLY A 221 -10.70 18.02 -0.69
C GLY A 221 -9.27 17.51 -0.57
N ASP A 222 -8.71 17.47 0.64
CA ASP A 222 -7.37 17.00 0.92
C ASP A 222 -7.38 15.50 1.26
N TYR A 223 -6.39 14.77 0.75
CA TYR A 223 -6.33 13.31 0.90
C TYR A 223 -5.36 12.87 2.00
N HIS A 224 -5.90 12.52 3.16
CA HIS A 224 -5.15 12.29 4.39
C HIS A 224 -5.02 10.81 4.76
N CYS A 225 -3.98 10.47 5.53
CA CYS A 225 -3.89 9.18 6.24
C CYS A 225 -4.49 9.33 7.65
N PHE A 226 -5.50 8.52 7.95
CA PHE A 226 -6.01 8.32 9.30
C PHE A 226 -5.57 6.95 9.83
N VAL A 227 -5.31 6.87 11.13
CA VAL A 227 -4.96 5.62 11.80
C VAL A 227 -5.84 5.41 13.03
N ALA A 228 -6.24 4.17 13.28
CA ALA A 228 -6.77 3.69 14.54
C ALA A 228 -5.97 2.47 15.02
N SER A 229 -5.88 2.24 16.32
CA SER A 229 -5.04 1.17 16.88
C SER A 229 -5.84 0.24 17.80
N SER A 230 -5.39 -1.01 17.91
CA SER A 230 -5.95 -2.02 18.81
C SER A 230 -4.86 -2.94 19.39
N GLU A 231 -5.18 -3.62 20.48
CA GLU A 231 -4.38 -4.71 21.06
C GLU A 231 -4.68 -6.06 20.40
N HIS A 232 -5.73 -6.13 19.57
CA HIS A 232 -6.16 -7.34 18.87
C HIS A 232 -6.40 -7.07 17.39
N VAL A 233 -6.02 -8.01 16.52
CA VAL A 233 -6.12 -7.85 15.05
C VAL A 233 -7.53 -7.49 14.58
N TYR A 234 -8.56 -8.07 15.20
CA TYR A 234 -9.98 -7.80 14.89
C TYR A 234 -10.61 -6.71 15.75
N GLY A 235 -9.83 -6.00 16.57
CA GLY A 235 -10.34 -4.95 17.44
C GLY A 235 -10.84 -5.43 18.81
N PRO A 236 -11.55 -4.56 19.55
CA PRO A 236 -12.03 -3.24 19.12
C PRO A 236 -10.89 -2.26 18.83
N TYR A 237 -11.06 -1.44 17.79
CA TYR A 237 -10.13 -0.35 17.49
C TYR A 237 -10.53 0.92 18.26
N GLY A 238 -9.53 1.67 18.71
CA GLY A 238 -9.75 2.96 19.35
C GLY A 238 -10.20 4.05 18.37
N ASP A 239 -10.21 5.30 18.84
CA ASP A 239 -10.48 6.46 17.99
C ASP A 239 -9.47 6.55 16.84
N ARG A 240 -9.96 6.81 15.62
CA ARG A 240 -9.09 7.23 14.53
C ARG A 240 -8.61 8.66 14.72
N TYR A 241 -7.41 8.94 14.26
CA TYR A 241 -6.78 10.26 14.26
C TYR A 241 -6.02 10.51 12.95
N LEU A 242 -5.85 11.78 12.59
CA LEU A 242 -5.04 12.19 11.45
C LEU A 242 -3.56 11.89 11.74
N ALA A 243 -2.98 10.92 11.03
CA ALA A 243 -1.60 10.49 11.22
C ALA A 243 -0.64 11.14 10.22
N VAL A 244 -1.01 11.21 8.93
CA VAL A 244 -0.18 11.85 7.88
C VAL A 244 -1.03 12.79 7.02
N PRO A 245 -0.89 14.12 7.17
CA PRO A 245 -1.54 15.08 6.28
C PRO A 245 -1.12 14.87 4.82
N TYR A 246 -2.06 14.94 3.87
CA TYR A 246 -1.84 14.75 2.43
C TYR A 246 -1.25 13.39 2.01
N GLY A 247 -1.04 12.48 2.95
CA GLY A 247 -0.41 11.17 2.75
C GLY A 247 -1.41 10.02 2.70
N GLY A 248 -2.63 10.24 2.20
CA GLY A 248 -3.59 9.16 2.02
C GLY A 248 -3.07 8.07 1.07
N HIS A 249 -3.55 6.83 1.29
CA HIS A 249 -3.19 5.61 0.56
C HIS A 249 -1.67 5.38 0.59
N ASN A 250 -1.23 5.06 1.79
CA ASN A 250 0.15 4.82 2.14
C ASN A 250 0.28 3.50 2.92
N MET A 251 1.50 3.04 3.04
CA MET A 251 1.87 1.99 3.97
C MET A 251 2.94 2.47 4.96
N PHE A 252 3.22 1.63 5.94
CA PHE A 252 4.24 1.87 6.96
C PHE A 252 5.24 0.72 6.98
N PHE A 253 6.52 1.04 7.08
CA PHE A 253 7.59 0.05 7.11
C PHE A 253 8.76 0.52 7.97
N GLN A 254 9.60 -0.43 8.40
CA GLN A 254 10.87 -0.13 9.05
C GLN A 254 12.01 -0.22 8.05
N ASP A 255 12.97 0.70 8.15
CA ASP A 255 14.26 0.54 7.50
C ASP A 255 15.16 -0.46 8.26
N LYS A 256 16.35 -0.70 7.72
CA LYS A 256 17.37 -1.60 8.28
C LYS A 256 17.87 -1.17 9.67
N ASP A 257 17.70 0.09 10.04
CA ASP A 257 18.08 0.62 11.34
C ASP A 257 16.89 0.64 12.34
N GLY A 258 15.74 0.10 11.93
CA GLY A 258 14.53 0.00 12.75
C GLY A 258 13.70 1.29 12.79
N GLN A 259 14.08 2.30 12.00
CA GLN A 259 13.35 3.56 11.92
C GLN A 259 12.08 3.38 11.08
N TRP A 260 10.97 3.95 11.55
CA TRP A 260 9.68 3.90 10.87
C TRP A 260 9.53 4.98 9.79
N TRP A 261 8.93 4.57 8.69
CA TRP A 261 8.62 5.38 7.52
C TRP A 261 7.19 5.14 7.07
N SER A 262 6.58 6.16 6.48
CA SER A 262 5.32 6.12 5.75
C SER A 262 5.61 6.38 4.28
N THR A 263 5.02 5.62 3.35
CA THR A 263 5.07 5.99 1.93
C THR A 263 4.18 7.20 1.64
N PHE A 264 4.41 7.88 0.52
CA PHE A 264 3.68 9.09 0.16
C PHE A 264 3.65 9.25 -1.36
N PHE A 265 2.59 9.83 -1.94
CA PHE A 265 2.61 10.22 -3.36
C PHE A 265 2.00 11.58 -3.70
N GLY A 266 1.18 12.14 -2.81
CA GLY A 266 0.43 13.38 -3.02
C GLY A 266 -0.66 13.24 -4.09
N ASN A 267 -1.92 13.26 -3.65
CA ASN A 267 -3.07 13.08 -4.54
C ASN A 267 -3.61 14.41 -5.10
N ASP A 268 -3.74 15.41 -4.25
CA ASP A 268 -4.37 16.71 -4.55
C ASP A 268 -3.35 17.84 -4.74
N SER A 269 -3.83 19.04 -5.09
CA SER A 269 -2.98 20.21 -5.36
C SER A 269 -2.39 20.87 -4.11
N ASN A 270 -2.90 20.53 -2.92
CA ASN A 270 -2.42 21.08 -1.66
C ASN A 270 -1.29 20.23 -1.06
N ALA A 271 -1.11 18.99 -1.53
CA ALA A 271 0.05 18.16 -1.25
C ALA A 271 1.37 18.83 -1.73
N PRO A 272 2.52 18.57 -1.08
CA PRO A 272 3.81 19.19 -1.44
C PRO A 272 4.24 18.97 -2.90
N PHE A 273 3.85 17.83 -3.47
CA PHE A 273 3.98 17.47 -4.88
C PHE A 273 2.88 16.46 -5.20
N ARG A 274 2.71 16.14 -6.48
CA ARG A 274 1.67 15.23 -6.95
C ARG A 274 2.25 14.04 -7.69
N GLU A 275 1.62 12.89 -7.48
CA GLU A 275 1.79 11.68 -8.30
C GLU A 275 3.28 11.30 -8.44
N ARG A 276 4.05 11.38 -7.34
CA ARG A 276 5.46 10.98 -7.29
C ARG A 276 5.73 10.20 -6.01
N PRO A 277 6.45 9.07 -6.06
CA PRO A 277 6.70 8.28 -4.86
C PRO A 277 7.63 9.04 -3.91
N ALA A 278 7.34 8.99 -2.62
CA ALA A 278 8.14 9.56 -1.55
C ALA A 278 8.04 8.69 -0.29
N ILE A 279 8.94 8.95 0.66
CA ILE A 279 8.87 8.39 2.01
C ILE A 279 8.99 9.50 3.04
N LEU A 280 8.17 9.41 4.06
CA LEU A 280 8.11 10.33 5.18
C LEU A 280 8.53 9.60 6.44
N LYS A 281 9.54 10.13 7.13
CA LYS A 281 9.94 9.62 8.44
C LYS A 281 8.80 9.85 9.43
N VAL A 282 8.43 8.82 10.19
CA VAL A 282 7.39 8.91 11.23
C VAL A 282 7.91 8.43 12.58
N GLU A 283 7.25 8.86 13.63
CA GLU A 283 7.51 8.45 15.01
C GLU A 283 6.21 8.22 15.77
N PHE A 284 6.32 7.53 16.91
CA PHE A 284 5.22 7.29 17.83
C PHE A 284 5.32 8.27 19.01
N ASP A 285 4.22 8.91 19.38
CA ASP A 285 4.15 9.72 20.59
C ASP A 285 3.93 8.87 21.86
N GLU A 286 3.76 9.53 23.01
CA GLU A 286 3.56 8.89 24.31
C GLU A 286 2.28 8.03 24.37
N ASP A 287 1.28 8.33 23.53
CA ASP A 287 0.04 7.58 23.40
C ASP A 287 0.13 6.47 22.33
N LEU A 288 1.35 6.23 21.82
CA LEU A 288 1.62 5.32 20.70
C LEU A 288 0.88 5.71 19.41
N ARG A 289 0.61 6.99 19.22
CA ARG A 289 0.03 7.51 17.98
C ARG A 289 1.13 7.91 17.00
N ILE A 290 0.89 7.63 15.73
CA ILE A 290 1.84 7.91 14.65
C ILE A 290 1.73 9.38 14.24
N ARG A 291 2.88 10.03 14.07
CA ARG A 291 2.98 11.38 13.52
C ARG A 291 4.23 11.55 12.66
N PRO A 292 4.27 12.50 11.71
CA PRO A 292 5.49 12.85 11.00
C PRO A 292 6.57 13.23 12.00
N ALA A 293 7.78 12.70 11.81
CA ALA A 293 8.91 13.04 12.65
C ALA A 293 9.30 14.50 12.36
N VAL A 294 9.46 15.29 13.43
CA VAL A 294 10.00 16.65 13.30
C VAL A 294 11.51 16.51 13.16
N ILE A 295 12.04 16.87 11.99
CA ILE A 295 13.48 17.06 11.84
C ILE A 295 13.78 18.44 12.45
N LEU A 296 14.11 18.46 13.74
CA LEU A 296 14.78 19.63 14.32
C LEU A 296 16.13 19.73 13.60
N SER A 297 16.29 20.70 12.71
CA SER A 297 17.62 21.05 12.23
C SER A 297 18.44 21.51 13.43
N ASP A 298 19.70 21.08 13.55
CA ASP A 298 20.67 21.52 14.58
C ASP A 298 21.05 23.01 14.46
N GLN A 299 20.06 23.88 14.33
CA GLN A 299 20.16 25.34 14.37
C GLN A 299 18.94 25.91 15.11
N ASP A 300 18.89 25.66 16.42
CA ASP A 300 18.23 26.52 17.40
C ASP A 300 19.24 26.84 18.53
#